data_AF-A0A1H3FF72-F1
#
_entry.id   AF-A0A1H3FF72-F1
#
_cell.length_a   1.000
_cell.length_b   1.000
_cell.length_c   1.000
_cell.angle_alpha   90.00
_cell.angle_beta   90.00
_cell.angle_gamma   90.00
#
_symmetry.space_group_name_H-M   'P 1'
#
loop_
_entity.id
_entity.type
_entity.pdbx_description
1 polymer ?
#
loop_
_entity_poly.entity_id
_entity_poly.type
_entity_poly.pdbx_seq_one_letter_code
_entity_poly.pdbx_strand_id
1 'polypeptide(L)'
;NELRFEDEGGREQIWVHAERDLELLINHDRTEAIGHDSHLSVGHDRLMEIDGNDHLTVHGDDYTRVDGDDHRIVGGTRHEKIGRAQLIEAGREVHHQAGMKVVIEAGAEITLKAGGSFVKLDPSGVTLSGPGVKVNAGGSPGSGSGQAAQAPELPREATGESHTVVAPIRRRAQLTSLVKAPANCEICESSSDPERG
;
A
#
# COMPACT_ATOMS: atom_id res chain seq x y z
N ASN A 1 22.98 -15.03 1.80
CA ASN A 1 22.38 -14.37 2.98
C ASN A 1 23.46 -13.62 3.73
N GLU A 2 23.23 -12.35 4.02
CA GLU A 2 24.18 -11.49 4.73
C GLU A 2 23.44 -10.41 5.52
N LEU A 3 24.01 -10.05 6.67
CA LEU A 3 23.57 -8.96 7.55
C LEU A 3 24.81 -8.15 7.91
N ARG A 4 24.80 -6.85 7.57
CA ARG A 4 25.93 -5.95 7.78
C ARG A 4 25.50 -4.72 8.59
N PHE A 5 26.40 -4.29 9.48
CA PHE A 5 26.31 -3.03 10.22
C PHE A 5 27.54 -2.18 9.86
N GLU A 6 27.30 -0.94 9.46
CA GLU A 6 28.30 0.12 9.25
C GLU A 6 28.08 1.19 10.32
N ASP A 7 29.14 1.56 11.03
CA ASP A 7 29.13 2.50 12.15
C ASP A 7 30.04 3.71 11.94
N GLU A 8 30.62 3.88 10.74
CA GLU A 8 31.31 5.11 10.34
C GLU A 8 30.35 6.31 10.42
N GLY A 9 30.76 7.33 11.19
CA GLY A 9 29.96 8.53 11.44
C GLY A 9 29.50 9.22 10.15
N GLY A 10 28.18 9.39 10.00
CA GLY A 10 27.55 10.00 8.83
C GLY A 10 27.39 9.07 7.62
N ARG A 11 27.73 7.79 7.77
CA ARG A 11 27.59 6.74 6.74
C ARG A 11 26.99 5.45 7.32
N GLU A 12 26.35 5.55 8.48
CA GLU A 12 25.81 4.42 9.22
C GLU A 12 24.77 3.68 8.37
N GLN A 13 24.85 2.36 8.36
CA GLN A 13 23.95 1.54 7.56
C GLN A 13 23.73 0.18 8.19
N ILE A 14 22.48 -0.28 8.15
CA ILE A 14 22.14 -1.70 8.31
C ILE A 14 21.74 -2.23 6.93
N TRP A 15 22.36 -3.32 6.50
CA TRP A 15 22.04 -3.97 5.24
C TRP A 15 21.63 -5.43 5.47
N VAL A 16 20.48 -5.80 4.93
CA VAL A 16 19.91 -7.15 5.03
C VAL A 16 19.73 -7.69 3.62
N HIS A 17 20.28 -8.88 3.36
CA HIS A 17 20.15 -9.52 2.07
C HIS A 17 19.79 -10.99 2.20
N ALA A 18 18.66 -11.36 1.60
CA ALA A 18 18.20 -12.72 1.44
C ALA A 18 18.39 -13.13 -0.03
N GLU A 19 19.01 -14.29 -0.26
CA GLU A 19 19.27 -14.81 -1.62
C GLU A 19 17.99 -15.31 -2.31
N ARG A 20 16.96 -15.69 -1.54
CA ARG A 20 15.74 -16.27 -2.07
C ARG A 20 14.49 -15.68 -1.41
N ASP A 21 14.19 -16.12 -0.19
CA ASP A 21 13.01 -15.72 0.56
C ASP A 21 13.42 -14.96 1.83
N LEU A 22 12.75 -13.84 2.11
CA LEU A 22 12.76 -13.17 3.41
C LEU A 22 11.35 -13.20 3.97
N GLU A 23 11.15 -13.93 5.07
CA GLU A 23 9.89 -13.94 5.82
C GLU A 23 10.06 -13.14 7.11
N LEU A 24 9.15 -12.20 7.35
CA LEU A 24 9.10 -11.40 8.57
C LEU A 24 7.76 -11.68 9.27
N LEU A 25 7.80 -12.48 10.33
CA LEU A 25 6.64 -12.78 11.17
C LEU A 25 6.72 -11.97 12.47
N ILE A 26 5.72 -11.11 12.70
CA ILE A 26 5.58 -10.32 13.92
C ILE A 26 4.28 -10.76 14.60
N ASN A 27 4.39 -11.44 15.74
CA ASN A 27 3.23 -11.99 16.46
C ASN A 27 2.45 -10.96 17.29
N HIS A 28 2.98 -9.74 17.43
CA HIS A 28 2.36 -8.69 18.22
C HIS A 28 2.47 -7.37 17.45
N ASP A 29 3.37 -6.47 17.85
CA ASP A 29 3.47 -5.15 17.26
C ASP A 29 4.73 -5.00 16.41
N ARG A 30 4.57 -4.43 15.21
CA ARG A 30 5.66 -3.84 14.43
C ARG A 30 5.52 -2.32 14.54
N THR A 31 6.59 -1.65 14.94
CA THR A 31 6.69 -0.19 14.87
C THR A 31 7.87 0.17 13.97
N GLU A 32 7.65 1.06 13.02
CA GLU A 32 8.66 1.56 12.10
C GLU A 32 8.56 3.08 12.02
N ALA A 33 9.68 3.76 12.21
CA ALA A 33 9.78 5.21 12.08
C ALA A 33 10.95 5.51 11.13
N ILE A 34 10.65 6.18 10.03
CA ILE A 34 11.61 6.53 9.00
C ILE A 34 11.80 8.04 9.07
N GLY A 35 13.00 8.47 9.44
CA GLY A 35 13.29 9.89 9.70
C GLY A 35 13.40 10.76 8.44
N HIS A 36 13.52 10.14 7.27
CA HIS A 36 13.64 10.82 5.99
C HIS A 36 12.83 10.06 4.92
N ASP A 37 13.48 9.30 4.05
CA ASP A 37 12.82 8.64 2.90
C ASP A 37 12.66 7.13 3.10
N SER A 38 11.56 6.60 2.55
CA SER A 38 11.33 5.16 2.37
C SER A 38 11.20 4.86 0.88
N HIS A 39 12.03 3.93 0.40
CA HIS A 39 11.97 3.47 -0.99
C HIS A 39 11.62 1.99 -1.01
N LEU A 40 10.53 1.65 -1.70
CA LEU A 40 10.10 0.27 -1.93
C LEU A 40 10.01 0.01 -3.43
N SER A 41 10.72 -1.00 -3.91
CA SER A 41 10.60 -1.51 -5.27
C SER A 41 10.22 -2.98 -5.21
N VAL A 42 9.09 -3.33 -5.80
CA VAL A 42 8.60 -4.71 -5.90
C VAL A 42 8.60 -5.10 -7.37
N GLY A 43 9.30 -6.18 -7.73
CA GLY A 43 9.47 -6.59 -9.13
C GLY A 43 8.28 -7.35 -9.73
N HIS A 44 7.32 -7.74 -8.90
CA HIS A 44 6.10 -8.46 -9.29
C HIS A 44 4.94 -7.92 -8.44
N ASP A 45 4.27 -8.78 -7.66
CA ASP A 45 3.06 -8.39 -6.92
C ASP A 45 3.34 -7.95 -5.48
N ARG A 46 2.56 -6.97 -5.02
CA ARG A 46 2.39 -6.64 -3.61
C ARG A 46 0.95 -6.92 -3.21
N LEU A 47 0.75 -8.01 -2.47
CA LEU A 47 -0.54 -8.37 -1.87
C LEU A 47 -0.56 -7.87 -0.43
N MET A 48 -1.66 -7.24 -0.02
CA MET A 48 -1.82 -6.68 1.32
C MET A 48 -3.26 -6.90 1.80
N GLU A 49 -3.39 -7.49 2.97
CA GLU A 49 -4.64 -7.63 3.69
C GLU A 49 -4.50 -6.98 5.06
N ILE A 50 -5.51 -6.18 5.41
CA ILE A 50 -5.61 -5.48 6.69
C ILE A 50 -6.99 -5.78 7.23
N ASP A 51 -7.07 -6.63 8.25
CA ASP A 51 -8.35 -7.00 8.89
C ASP A 51 -9.00 -5.84 9.63
N GLY A 52 -8.18 -4.88 10.08
CA GLY A 52 -8.60 -3.68 10.79
C GLY A 52 -8.79 -2.48 9.87
N ASN A 53 -8.19 -1.36 10.27
CA ASN A 53 -8.27 -0.10 9.53
C ASN A 53 -6.92 0.26 8.93
N ASP A 54 -6.93 0.78 7.71
CA ASP A 54 -5.79 1.45 7.10
C ASP A 54 -5.99 2.98 7.20
N HIS A 55 -5.02 3.66 7.79
CA HIS A 55 -5.03 5.12 7.98
C HIS A 55 -3.85 5.74 7.23
N LEU A 56 -4.14 6.45 6.15
CA LEU A 56 -3.16 7.18 5.37
C LEU A 56 -3.41 8.69 5.47
N THR A 57 -2.38 9.45 5.80
CA THR A 57 -2.37 10.92 5.69
C THR A 57 -1.17 11.32 4.84
N VAL A 58 -1.45 11.96 3.71
CA VAL A 58 -0.42 12.54 2.83
C VAL A 58 -0.58 14.05 2.90
N HIS A 59 0.48 14.75 3.34
CA HIS A 59 0.47 16.21 3.44
C HIS A 59 0.78 16.91 2.12
N GLY A 60 1.59 16.26 1.28
CA GLY A 60 1.90 16.72 -0.07
C GLY A 60 0.97 16.08 -1.10
N ASP A 61 1.56 15.76 -2.24
CA ASP A 61 0.85 15.13 -3.36
C ASP A 61 0.87 13.60 -3.25
N ASP A 62 -0.21 12.96 -3.69
CA ASP A 62 -0.31 11.52 -3.89
C ASP A 62 -0.45 11.26 -5.40
N TYR A 63 0.55 10.57 -5.98
CA TYR A 63 0.60 10.25 -7.40
C TYR A 63 0.37 8.75 -7.60
N THR A 64 -0.73 8.42 -8.28
CA THR A 64 -1.06 7.04 -8.65
C THR A 64 -1.20 6.92 -10.17
N ARG A 65 -0.50 5.94 -10.76
CA ARG A 65 -0.70 5.52 -12.16
C ARG A 65 -0.98 4.03 -12.19
N VAL A 66 -2.11 3.67 -12.76
CA VAL A 66 -2.51 2.28 -13.00
C VAL A 66 -2.56 2.09 -14.52
N ASP A 67 -1.71 1.21 -15.04
CA ASP A 67 -1.67 0.92 -16.48
C ASP A 67 -2.70 -0.15 -16.89
N GLY A 68 -3.09 -0.99 -15.95
CA GLY A 68 -4.18 -1.95 -16.10
C GLY A 68 -5.51 -1.40 -15.57
N ASP A 69 -6.35 -2.29 -15.06
CA ASP A 69 -7.65 -1.94 -14.50
C ASP A 69 -7.54 -1.52 -13.02
N ASP A 70 -8.26 -0.44 -12.64
CA ASP A 70 -8.44 -0.03 -11.25
C ASP A 70 -9.82 -0.50 -10.75
N HIS A 71 -9.83 -1.54 -9.91
CA HIS A 71 -11.04 -2.08 -9.30
C HIS A 71 -11.20 -1.57 -7.86
N ARG A 72 -12.35 -0.93 -7.59
CA ARG A 72 -12.70 -0.45 -6.25
C ARG A 72 -14.09 -0.89 -5.83
N ILE A 73 -14.16 -1.71 -4.79
CA ILE A 73 -15.41 -2.16 -4.17
C ILE A 73 -15.49 -1.52 -2.78
N VAL A 74 -16.58 -0.81 -2.51
CA VAL A 74 -16.86 -0.21 -1.19
C VAL A 74 -18.16 -0.80 -0.68
N GLY A 75 -18.08 -1.66 0.35
CA GLY A 75 -19.27 -2.28 0.96
C GLY A 75 -20.12 -1.30 1.79
N GLY A 76 -19.53 -0.19 2.21
CA GLY A 76 -20.19 0.89 2.95
C GLY A 76 -20.38 2.16 2.10
N THR A 77 -19.89 3.30 2.61
CA THR A 77 -20.03 4.61 1.94
C THR A 77 -18.67 5.14 1.48
N ARG A 78 -18.60 5.69 0.27
CA ARG A 78 -17.45 6.46 -0.24
C ARG A 78 -17.74 7.95 -0.07
N HIS A 79 -16.96 8.63 0.77
CA HIS A 79 -17.00 10.08 0.89
C HIS A 79 -15.82 10.69 0.13
N GLU A 80 -16.10 11.71 -0.67
CA GLU A 80 -15.06 12.46 -1.39
C GLU A 80 -15.30 13.95 -1.19
N LYS A 81 -14.24 14.67 -0.81
CA LYS A 81 -14.23 16.12 -0.73
C LYS A 81 -13.08 16.64 -1.55
N ILE A 82 -13.40 17.25 -2.68
CA ILE A 82 -12.42 17.83 -3.59
C ILE A 82 -12.43 19.34 -3.41
N GLY A 83 -11.27 19.92 -3.07
CA GLY A 83 -11.16 21.35 -2.75
C GLY A 83 -11.20 22.27 -3.97
N ARG A 84 -10.76 21.78 -5.14
CA ARG A 84 -10.63 22.61 -6.36
C ARG A 84 -11.41 22.08 -7.56
N ALA A 85 -11.06 20.90 -8.07
CA ALA A 85 -11.69 20.35 -9.27
C ALA A 85 -11.59 18.82 -9.29
N GLN A 86 -12.69 18.17 -9.69
CA GLN A 86 -12.72 16.77 -10.09
C GLN A 86 -12.83 16.74 -11.62
N LEU A 87 -11.83 16.18 -12.27
CA LEU A 87 -11.74 16.09 -13.73
C LEU A 87 -11.75 14.62 -14.12
N ILE A 88 -12.63 14.24 -15.05
CA ILE A 88 -12.79 12.85 -15.50
C ILE A 88 -12.81 12.87 -17.03
N GLU A 89 -11.88 12.14 -17.63
CA GLU A 89 -11.86 11.84 -19.06
C GLU A 89 -11.91 10.31 -19.21
N ALA A 90 -12.88 9.84 -20.00
CA ALA A 90 -13.03 8.42 -20.29
C ALA A 90 -13.07 8.22 -21.80
N GLY A 91 -12.28 7.26 -22.31
CA GLY A 91 -12.20 7.01 -23.76
C GLY A 91 -13.47 6.42 -24.37
N ARG A 92 -14.36 5.83 -23.55
CA ARG A 92 -15.59 5.17 -24.03
C ARG A 92 -16.84 5.63 -23.30
N GLU A 93 -16.86 5.54 -21.97
CA GLU A 93 -18.08 5.75 -21.20
C GLU A 93 -17.78 6.25 -19.79
N VAL A 94 -18.63 7.15 -19.29
CA VAL A 94 -18.82 7.42 -17.86
C VAL A 94 -20.26 7.06 -17.52
N HIS A 95 -20.47 6.05 -16.68
CA HIS A 95 -21.80 5.55 -16.33
C HIS A 95 -22.08 5.75 -14.84
N HIS A 96 -23.07 6.60 -14.53
CA HIS A 96 -23.55 6.82 -13.17
C HIS A 96 -24.91 6.14 -12.96
N GLN A 97 -24.90 4.96 -12.34
CA GLN A 97 -26.12 4.23 -11.99
C GLN A 97 -26.33 4.27 -10.46
N ALA A 98 -27.49 4.77 -10.03
CA ALA A 98 -27.93 4.74 -8.64
C ALA A 98 -29.27 4.02 -8.52
N GLY A 99 -29.43 3.18 -7.49
CA GLY A 99 -30.66 2.41 -7.29
C GLY A 99 -31.89 3.25 -6.96
N MET A 100 -31.71 4.39 -6.27
CA MET A 100 -32.82 5.26 -5.84
C MET A 100 -32.72 6.70 -6.36
N LYS A 101 -31.58 7.38 -6.19
CA LYS A 101 -31.47 8.81 -6.47
C LYS A 101 -30.07 9.18 -6.93
N VAL A 102 -30.00 10.08 -7.91
CA VAL A 102 -28.82 10.90 -8.22
C VAL A 102 -29.19 12.36 -7.99
N VAL A 103 -28.34 13.11 -7.30
CA VAL A 103 -28.50 14.55 -7.08
C VAL A 103 -27.25 15.24 -7.57
N ILE A 104 -27.41 16.24 -8.43
CA ILE A 104 -26.32 17.08 -8.92
C ILE A 104 -26.73 18.52 -8.60
N GLU A 105 -25.94 19.17 -7.74
CA GLU A 105 -26.15 20.55 -7.33
C GLU A 105 -24.90 21.35 -7.67
N ALA A 106 -25.10 22.55 -8.23
CA ALA A 106 -24.03 23.50 -8.46
C ALA A 106 -24.50 24.89 -8.04
N GLY A 107 -23.58 25.69 -7.49
CA GLY A 107 -23.91 27.04 -7.03
C GLY A 107 -24.17 28.03 -8.16
N ALA A 108 -23.50 27.86 -9.30
CA ALA A 108 -23.56 28.83 -10.41
C ALA A 108 -24.15 28.22 -11.68
N GLU A 109 -23.68 27.05 -12.11
CA GLU A 109 -24.08 26.50 -13.40
C GLU A 109 -23.98 24.97 -13.42
N ILE A 110 -24.96 24.32 -14.06
CA ILE A 110 -24.85 22.94 -14.55
C ILE A 110 -25.01 22.96 -16.06
N THR A 111 -24.04 22.42 -16.79
CA THR A 111 -24.09 22.31 -18.26
C THR A 111 -23.85 20.88 -18.71
N LEU A 112 -24.73 20.36 -19.55
CA LEU A 112 -24.64 19.04 -20.19
C LEU A 112 -24.61 19.26 -21.71
N LYS A 113 -23.55 18.81 -22.38
CA LYS A 113 -23.37 19.02 -23.83
C LYS A 113 -23.12 17.70 -24.55
N ALA A 114 -23.76 17.52 -25.70
CA ALA A 114 -23.54 16.37 -26.59
C ALA A 114 -23.66 16.81 -28.05
N GLY A 115 -22.57 16.65 -28.82
CA GLY A 115 -22.50 17.14 -30.19
C GLY A 115 -22.85 18.62 -30.30
N GLY A 116 -23.82 18.95 -31.17
CA GLY A 116 -24.34 20.31 -31.35
C GLY A 116 -25.45 20.74 -30.38
N SER A 117 -25.79 19.91 -29.38
CA SER A 117 -26.89 20.16 -28.44
C SER A 117 -26.38 20.35 -27.01
N PHE A 118 -27.11 21.12 -26.19
CA PHE A 118 -26.82 21.27 -24.77
C PHE A 118 -28.06 21.57 -23.92
N VAL A 119 -27.92 21.28 -22.63
CA VAL A 119 -28.79 21.75 -21.53
C VAL A 119 -27.93 22.55 -20.58
N LYS A 120 -28.39 23.73 -20.18
CA LYS A 120 -27.71 24.59 -19.21
C LYS A 120 -28.70 25.10 -18.17
N LEU A 121 -28.30 25.03 -16.91
CA LEU A 121 -29.01 25.55 -15.76
C LEU A 121 -28.12 26.61 -15.12
N ASP A 122 -28.61 27.84 -14.98
CA ASP A 122 -27.90 28.96 -14.36
C ASP A 122 -28.92 29.92 -13.69
N PRO A 123 -28.51 31.06 -13.10
CA PRO A 123 -29.44 31.99 -12.46
C PRO A 123 -30.50 32.61 -13.39
N SER A 124 -30.32 32.55 -14.72
CA SER A 124 -31.31 33.02 -15.69
C SER A 124 -32.41 32.00 -15.99
N GLY A 125 -32.22 30.74 -15.57
CA GLY A 125 -33.19 29.65 -15.71
C GLY A 125 -32.61 28.41 -16.39
N VAL A 126 -33.46 27.70 -17.14
CA VAL A 126 -33.10 26.48 -17.87
C VAL A 126 -33.09 26.76 -19.37
N THR A 127 -31.94 26.55 -20.01
CA THR A 127 -31.77 26.67 -21.46
C THR A 127 -31.61 25.29 -22.09
N LEU A 128 -32.38 25.01 -23.14
CA LEU A 128 -32.23 23.81 -24.00
C LEU A 128 -32.02 24.25 -25.44
N SER A 129 -30.96 23.76 -26.08
CA SER A 129 -30.63 24.13 -27.46
C SER A 129 -30.08 22.95 -28.25
N GLY A 130 -30.44 22.87 -29.53
CA GLY A 130 -30.00 21.84 -30.47
C GLY A 130 -30.86 21.85 -31.75
N PRO A 131 -30.51 21.06 -32.79
CA PRO A 131 -31.25 21.01 -34.05
C PRO A 131 -32.73 20.63 -33.91
N GLY A 132 -33.09 19.92 -32.84
CA GLY A 132 -34.47 19.66 -32.46
C GLY A 132 -34.57 19.30 -30.98
N VAL A 133 -35.59 19.83 -30.31
CA VAL A 133 -35.89 19.55 -28.89
C VAL A 133 -37.22 18.79 -28.83
N LYS A 134 -37.15 17.50 -28.48
CA LYS A 134 -38.32 16.63 -28.34
C LYS A 134 -38.81 16.67 -26.89
N VAL A 135 -40.02 17.18 -26.67
CA VAL A 135 -40.66 17.23 -25.35
C VAL A 135 -41.91 16.36 -25.39
N ASN A 136 -41.98 15.33 -24.54
CA ASN A 136 -43.05 14.32 -24.53
C ASN A 136 -43.29 13.63 -25.89
N ALA A 137 -42.30 13.65 -26.78
CA ALA A 137 -42.28 12.84 -27.98
C ALA A 137 -41.51 11.54 -27.67
N GLY A 138 -42.02 10.39 -28.09
CA GLY A 138 -41.47 9.07 -27.72
C GLY A 138 -39.98 8.87 -28.03
N GLY A 139 -39.45 7.71 -27.62
CA GLY A 139 -38.04 7.32 -27.77
C GLY A 139 -37.66 6.26 -26.73
N SER A 140 -36.38 5.86 -26.72
CA SER A 140 -35.80 4.98 -25.70
C SER A 140 -34.57 5.65 -25.09
N PRO A 141 -34.33 5.54 -23.76
CA PRO A 141 -33.10 6.01 -23.15
C PRO A 141 -31.89 5.18 -23.63
N GLY A 142 -30.69 5.73 -23.46
CA GLY A 142 -29.46 4.93 -23.57
C GLY A 142 -29.32 3.96 -22.39
N SER A 143 -28.46 2.95 -22.55
CA SER A 143 -28.09 1.99 -21.51
C SER A 143 -26.58 2.00 -21.30
N GLY A 144 -26.12 2.04 -20.05
CA GLY A 144 -24.69 1.91 -19.74
C GLY A 144 -24.25 0.46 -19.53
N SER A 145 -22.93 0.22 -19.53
CA SER A 145 -22.36 -1.13 -19.45
C SER A 145 -22.58 -1.86 -18.12
N GLY A 146 -22.97 -1.14 -17.07
CA GLY A 146 -22.96 -1.64 -15.68
C GLY A 146 -21.54 -1.73 -15.08
N GLN A 147 -21.44 -2.17 -13.82
CA GLN A 147 -20.17 -2.36 -13.11
C GLN A 147 -19.71 -3.83 -13.18
N ALA A 148 -18.40 -4.05 -13.15
CA ALA A 148 -17.76 -5.37 -13.11
C ALA A 148 -16.46 -5.34 -12.29
N ALA A 149 -16.46 -4.68 -11.12
CA ALA A 149 -15.27 -4.61 -10.28
C ALA A 149 -14.88 -5.98 -9.72
N GLN A 150 -13.58 -6.28 -9.69
CA GLN A 150 -13.03 -7.53 -9.16
C GLN A 150 -12.52 -7.33 -7.72
N ALA A 151 -12.56 -8.39 -6.91
CA ALA A 151 -12.00 -8.38 -5.56
C ALA A 151 -10.47 -8.59 -5.61
N PRO A 152 -9.70 -8.02 -4.67
CA PRO A 152 -8.27 -8.25 -4.61
C PRO A 152 -7.95 -9.69 -4.18
N GLU A 153 -6.79 -10.18 -4.60
CA GLU A 153 -6.21 -11.43 -4.10
C GLU A 153 -5.60 -11.23 -2.70
N LEU A 154 -5.60 -12.30 -1.89
CA LEU A 154 -5.07 -12.26 -0.53
C LEU A 154 -3.58 -12.60 -0.48
N PRO A 155 -2.80 -12.03 0.46
CA PRO A 155 -1.40 -12.38 0.64
C PRO A 155 -1.24 -13.83 1.14
N ARG A 156 -0.05 -14.40 0.91
CA ARG A 156 0.34 -15.69 1.49
C ARG A 156 0.71 -15.55 2.97
N GLU A 157 0.48 -16.58 3.77
CA GLU A 157 0.94 -16.63 5.16
C GLU A 157 2.47 -16.81 5.23
N ALA A 158 3.11 -16.15 6.21
CA ALA A 158 4.49 -16.45 6.58
C ALA A 158 4.51 -17.74 7.42
N THR A 159 5.46 -18.62 7.16
CA THR A 159 5.55 -19.89 7.88
C THR A 159 6.17 -19.68 9.27
N GLY A 160 5.46 -20.07 10.32
CA GLY A 160 6.05 -20.15 11.67
C GLY A 160 6.98 -21.35 11.77
N GLU A 161 8.26 -21.14 12.10
CA GLU A 161 9.13 -22.26 12.45
C GLU A 161 8.65 -22.91 13.77
N SER A 162 8.39 -24.22 13.74
CA SER A 162 8.30 -25.01 14.96
C SER A 162 9.71 -25.20 15.51
N HIS A 163 10.16 -24.27 16.35
CA HIS A 163 11.39 -24.48 17.10
C HIS A 163 11.14 -25.59 18.12
N THR A 164 11.76 -26.76 17.93
CA THR A 164 12.02 -27.64 19.07
C THR A 164 12.93 -26.84 20.00
N VAL A 165 12.43 -26.50 21.20
CA VAL A 165 13.28 -25.93 22.24
C VAL A 165 14.45 -26.89 22.41
N VAL A 166 15.64 -26.49 21.97
CA VAL A 166 16.87 -27.21 22.31
C VAL A 166 16.96 -27.09 23.82
N ALA A 167 16.61 -28.18 24.51
CA ALA A 167 16.70 -28.21 25.96
C ALA A 167 18.13 -27.78 26.33
N PRO A 168 18.32 -26.88 27.32
CA PRO A 168 19.65 -26.52 27.76
C PRO A 168 20.43 -27.80 28.04
N ILE A 169 21.72 -27.84 27.72
CA ILE A 169 22.57 -29.01 27.94
C ILE A 169 22.49 -29.38 29.44
N ARG A 170 21.63 -30.34 29.79
CA ARG A 170 21.44 -30.82 31.19
C ARG A 170 22.40 -31.93 31.56
N ARG A 171 23.30 -32.33 30.66
CA ARG A 171 24.34 -33.31 30.98
C ARG A 171 25.46 -32.63 31.74
N ARG A 172 25.45 -32.83 33.05
CA ARG A 172 26.54 -32.46 33.98
C ARG A 172 27.91 -32.83 33.40
N ALA A 173 28.04 -33.97 32.70
CA ALA A 173 29.28 -34.40 32.05
C ALA A 173 29.83 -33.45 30.97
N GLN A 174 28.96 -32.79 30.18
CA GLN A 174 29.36 -31.84 29.13
C GLN A 174 29.72 -30.46 29.72
N LEU A 175 29.03 -30.04 30.77
CA LEU A 175 29.40 -28.85 31.56
C LEU A 175 30.76 -29.08 32.26
N THR A 176 30.98 -30.27 32.84
CA THR A 176 32.25 -30.61 33.48
C THR A 176 33.41 -30.72 32.49
N SER A 177 33.18 -31.10 31.22
CA SER A 177 34.25 -31.09 30.21
C SER A 177 34.61 -29.68 29.74
N LEU A 178 33.63 -28.78 29.61
CA LEU A 178 33.86 -27.37 29.25
C LEU A 178 34.57 -26.58 30.35
N VAL A 179 34.36 -26.95 31.62
CA VAL A 179 35.01 -26.33 32.79
C VAL A 179 36.39 -26.94 33.09
N LYS A 180 36.74 -28.09 32.48
CA LYS A 180 38.02 -28.78 32.69
C LYS A 180 39.15 -28.31 31.77
N ALA A 181 38.84 -27.65 30.65
CA ALA A 181 39.87 -26.96 29.90
C ALA A 181 40.24 -25.68 30.67
N PRO A 182 41.52 -25.44 31.02
CA PRO A 182 41.89 -24.12 31.48
C PRO A 182 41.47 -23.11 30.42
N ALA A 183 40.87 -21.98 30.82
CA ALA A 183 40.62 -20.87 29.93
C ALA A 183 41.97 -20.30 29.49
N ASN A 184 42.50 -20.83 28.40
CA ASN A 184 43.69 -20.35 27.74
C ASN A 184 43.31 -19.13 26.90
N CYS A 185 43.71 -17.96 27.40
CA CYS A 185 43.72 -16.72 26.65
C CYS A 185 45.06 -16.67 25.88
N GLU A 186 45.07 -17.07 24.61
CA GLU A 186 46.28 -17.06 23.76
C GLU A 186 46.92 -15.65 23.71
N ILE A 187 46.12 -14.58 23.78
CA ILE A 187 46.61 -13.19 23.82
C ILE A 187 47.35 -12.91 25.14
N CYS A 188 46.90 -13.48 26.25
CA CYS A 188 47.48 -13.26 27.57
C CYS A 188 48.81 -14.01 27.72
N GLU A 189 48.94 -15.21 27.14
CA GLU A 189 50.18 -15.99 27.12
C GLU A 189 51.27 -15.36 26.23
N SER A 190 50.88 -14.64 25.17
CA SER A 190 51.83 -13.88 24.34
C SER A 190 52.40 -12.62 24.99
N SER A 191 51.83 -12.19 26.13
CA SER A 191 52.23 -10.96 26.84
C SER A 191 53.14 -11.20 28.06
N SER A 192 53.41 -12.46 28.40
CA SER A 192 54.22 -12.84 29.57
C SER A 192 55.58 -13.43 29.20
N ASP A 193 56.23 -12.91 28.17
CA ASP A 193 57.60 -13.28 27.80
C ASP A 193 58.58 -12.21 28.33
N PRO A 194 59.19 -12.38 29.53
CA PRO A 194 60.18 -11.46 30.06
C PRO A 194 61.58 -11.82 29.54
N GLU A 195 61.78 -11.92 28.23
CA GLU A 195 63.12 -11.96 27.62
C GLU A 195 63.17 -11.19 26.29
N ARG A 196 63.08 -9.86 26.40
CA ARG A 196 63.84 -8.93 25.53
C ARG A 196 64.35 -7.77 26.37
N GLY A 197 65.51 -8.00 26.99
CA GLY A 197 66.49 -6.94 27.23
C GLY A 197 67.18 -6.56 25.92
#